data_AF-A0A060Z6V1-F1
#
_entry.id   AF-A0A060Z6V1-F1
#
_cell.length_a   1.000
_cell.length_b   1.000
_cell.length_c   1.000
_cell.angle_alpha   90.00
_cell.angle_beta   90.00
_cell.angle_gamma   90.00
#
_symmetry.space_group_name_H-M   'P 1'
#
loop_
_entity.id
_entity.type
_entity.pdbx_description
1 polymer ?
#
loop_
_entity_poly.entity_id
_entity_poly.type
_entity_poly.pdbx_seq_one_letter_code
_entity_poly.pdbx_strand_id
1 'polypeptide(L)'
;MGVLGLTSFIGDHGAILTDYRFRNSKVVIDGCNIYHSLYLTSCVDQQHAGDYDVFEDQVCKFFKALRDCGIEPYVIIDGGSDFSDKKFETLRQRAQSRINQAKNLSMGLRERGLLPVFIKQVFKQVLSSLKVPFAHCIFEADQEIASLAQRWKCPVLSNDSDFYIFAIQAGFLPMSHFQWQNASVQGWSPQNYIPCKRYTTTSFCRQVNINRQLLPVFAAIAGNDYVNLVKMGFPIKFEDSLSMESNWKRGKF
;
A
#
# COMPACT_ATOMS: atom_id res chain seq x y z
N MET A 1 6.35 -1.98 4.76
CA MET A 1 5.78 -3.31 5.03
C MET A 1 5.85 -4.08 3.74
N GLY A 2 6.05 -5.39 3.82
CA GLY A 2 6.11 -6.27 2.66
C GLY A 2 7.52 -6.48 2.09
N VAL A 3 7.58 -6.82 0.80
CA VAL A 3 8.84 -7.12 0.07
C VAL A 3 9.83 -5.95 0.07
N LEU A 4 11.05 -6.22 0.50
CA LEU A 4 12.14 -5.25 0.62
C LEU A 4 12.55 -4.69 -0.75
N GLY A 5 12.66 -3.35 -0.86
CA GLY A 5 13.14 -2.67 -2.07
C GLY A 5 12.17 -2.66 -3.26
N LEU A 6 11.08 -3.42 -3.22
CA LEU A 6 10.17 -3.58 -4.35
C LEU A 6 9.44 -2.30 -4.73
N THR A 7 8.99 -1.50 -3.75
CA THR A 7 8.33 -0.21 -4.02
C THR A 7 9.26 0.75 -4.74
N SER A 8 10.52 0.86 -4.30
CA SER A 8 11.53 1.70 -4.94
C SER A 8 11.83 1.22 -6.36
N PHE A 9 12.05 -0.08 -6.54
CA PHE A 9 12.28 -0.67 -7.86
C PHE A 9 11.16 -0.36 -8.85
N ILE A 10 9.90 -0.48 -8.43
CA ILE A 10 8.74 -0.18 -9.27
C ILE A 10 8.64 1.33 -9.57
N GLY A 11 8.98 2.18 -8.61
CA GLY A 11 9.04 3.64 -8.80
C GLY A 11 10.10 4.05 -9.83
N ASP A 12 11.28 3.44 -9.77
CA ASP A 12 12.39 3.71 -10.69
C ASP A 12 12.09 3.21 -12.12
N HIS A 13 11.27 2.17 -12.25
CA HIS A 13 10.85 1.59 -13.52
C HIS A 13 9.43 2.04 -13.90
N GLY A 14 9.27 3.33 -14.18
CA GLY A 14 7.97 3.97 -14.43
C GLY A 14 7.08 3.31 -15.51
N ALA A 15 7.65 2.51 -16.42
CA ALA A 15 6.89 1.73 -17.40
C ALA A 15 5.97 0.65 -16.78
N ILE A 16 6.23 0.25 -15.52
CA ILE A 16 5.44 -0.75 -14.80
C ILE A 16 4.13 -0.15 -14.27
N LEU A 17 4.15 1.14 -13.91
CA LEU A 17 3.02 1.91 -13.39
C LEU A 17 2.32 2.71 -14.49
N THR A 18 1.09 2.34 -14.80
CA THR A 18 0.30 3.00 -15.85
C THR A 18 -0.55 4.13 -15.29
N ASP A 19 -0.65 5.25 -16.01
CA ASP A 19 -1.60 6.30 -15.66
C ASP A 19 -3.03 5.79 -15.74
N TYR A 20 -3.81 6.12 -14.71
CA TYR A 20 -5.15 5.61 -14.55
C TYR A 20 -6.08 6.69 -13.97
N ARG A 21 -7.28 6.78 -14.53
CA ARG A 21 -8.33 7.72 -14.09
C ARG A 21 -9.41 6.92 -13.39
N PHE A 22 -9.31 6.81 -12.07
CA PHE A 22 -10.17 5.92 -11.30
C PHE A 22 -11.51 6.57 -10.95
N ARG A 23 -12.61 5.89 -11.26
CA ARG A 23 -14.01 6.31 -11.03
C ARG A 23 -14.98 5.15 -11.25
N ASN A 24 -16.23 5.30 -10.81
CA ASN A 24 -17.35 4.39 -11.10
C ASN A 24 -17.02 2.90 -10.93
N SER A 25 -16.32 2.56 -9.85
CA SER A 25 -15.80 1.22 -9.63
C SER A 25 -15.70 0.92 -8.14
N LYS A 26 -15.72 -0.37 -7.80
CA LYS A 26 -15.41 -0.83 -6.46
C LYS A 26 -13.91 -0.72 -6.18
N VAL A 27 -13.53 -0.61 -4.92
CA VAL A 27 -12.13 -0.72 -4.49
C VAL A 27 -12.08 -1.39 -3.13
N VAL A 28 -11.19 -2.37 -2.97
CA VAL A 28 -10.86 -2.91 -1.64
C VAL A 28 -9.72 -2.09 -1.08
N ILE A 29 -9.88 -1.59 0.14
CA ILE A 29 -8.94 -0.68 0.77
C ILE A 29 -8.28 -1.38 1.95
N ASP A 30 -6.96 -1.36 1.98
CA ASP A 30 -6.18 -1.68 3.17
C ASP A 30 -6.33 -0.54 4.19
N GLY A 31 -7.15 -0.78 5.20
CA GLY A 31 -7.47 0.21 6.22
C GLY A 31 -6.26 0.60 7.06
N CYS A 32 -5.39 -0.35 7.39
CA CYS A 32 -4.18 -0.12 8.19
C CYS A 32 -3.22 0.83 7.49
N ASN A 33 -3.03 0.63 6.20
CA ASN A 33 -2.22 1.53 5.39
C ASN A 33 -2.86 2.90 5.22
N ILE A 34 -4.16 2.96 4.94
CA ILE A 34 -4.86 4.22 4.65
C ILE A 34 -4.93 5.15 5.85
N TYR A 35 -5.35 4.70 7.04
CA TYR A 35 -5.41 5.63 8.17
C TYR A 35 -4.01 6.15 8.54
N HIS A 36 -2.97 5.33 8.33
CA HIS A 36 -1.59 5.73 8.56
C HIS A 36 -1.15 6.77 7.54
N SER A 37 -1.48 6.57 6.26
CA SER A 37 -1.21 7.53 5.20
C SER A 37 -1.92 8.85 5.45
N LEU A 38 -3.24 8.82 5.72
CA LEU A 38 -4.05 10.02 5.92
C LEU A 38 -3.61 10.82 7.14
N TYR A 39 -3.26 10.14 8.24
CA TYR A 39 -2.76 10.82 9.42
C TYR A 39 -1.40 11.49 9.16
N LEU A 40 -0.47 10.78 8.52
CA LEU A 40 0.89 11.31 8.31
C LEU A 40 1.00 12.38 7.22
N THR A 41 0.09 12.38 6.24
CA THR A 41 0.05 13.43 5.21
C THR A 41 -0.77 14.65 5.65
N SER A 42 -1.46 14.56 6.78
CA SER A 42 -2.21 15.69 7.35
C SER A 42 -1.31 16.62 8.16
N CYS A 43 -1.71 17.89 8.28
CA CYS A 43 -1.03 18.90 9.08
C CYS A 43 -1.37 18.80 10.58
N VAL A 44 -1.53 17.57 11.11
CA VAL A 44 -1.86 17.32 12.52
C VAL A 44 -0.66 17.53 13.44
N ASP A 45 -0.92 17.94 14.67
CA ASP A 45 0.10 18.02 15.70
C ASP A 45 0.44 16.63 16.26
N GLN A 46 1.57 16.09 15.79
CA GLN A 46 2.07 14.80 16.23
C GLN A 46 2.74 14.85 17.61
N GLN A 47 3.02 16.05 18.16
CA GLN A 47 3.68 16.18 19.46
C GLN A 47 2.71 15.91 20.61
N HIS A 48 1.48 16.38 20.50
CA HIS A 48 0.45 16.23 21.55
C HIS A 48 -0.54 15.09 21.28
N ALA A 49 -0.57 14.55 20.05
CA ALA A 49 -1.29 13.33 19.67
C ALA A 49 -2.79 13.32 20.05
N GLY A 50 -3.46 14.48 19.96
CA GLY A 50 -4.85 14.69 20.37
C GLY A 50 -5.82 15.14 19.28
N ASP A 51 -5.33 15.50 18.09
CA ASP A 51 -6.13 16.13 17.01
C ASP A 51 -6.95 15.10 16.21
N TYR A 52 -7.77 14.33 16.92
CA TYR A 52 -8.64 13.31 16.32
C TYR A 52 -9.73 13.93 15.43
N ASP A 53 -10.14 15.15 15.71
CA ASP A 53 -11.09 15.94 14.92
C ASP A 53 -10.50 16.33 13.54
N VAL A 54 -9.24 16.76 13.51
CA VAL A 54 -8.54 17.06 12.26
C VAL A 54 -8.34 15.78 11.44
N PHE A 55 -8.01 14.67 12.10
CA PHE A 55 -7.93 13.37 11.44
C PHE A 55 -9.30 12.92 10.88
N GLU A 56 -10.37 13.08 11.65
CA GLU A 56 -11.74 12.80 11.19
C GLU A 56 -12.09 13.59 9.93
N ASP A 57 -11.78 14.89 9.90
CA ASP A 57 -12.00 15.74 8.72
C ASP A 57 -11.24 15.22 7.49
N GLN A 58 -10.00 14.75 7.65
CA GLN A 58 -9.23 14.15 6.55
C GLN A 58 -9.86 12.85 6.04
N VAL A 59 -10.30 11.97 6.94
CA VAL A 59 -10.99 10.73 6.58
C VAL A 59 -12.30 11.04 5.85
N CYS A 60 -13.08 12.00 6.35
CA CYS A 60 -14.31 12.47 5.71
C CYS A 60 -14.05 13.01 4.29
N LYS A 61 -13.04 13.86 4.12
CA LYS A 61 -12.66 14.40 2.80
C LYS A 61 -12.22 13.30 1.83
N PHE A 62 -11.43 12.33 2.29
CA PHE A 62 -11.01 11.19 1.48
C PHE A 62 -12.19 10.38 0.95
N PHE A 63 -13.10 9.95 1.83
CA PHE A 63 -14.27 9.15 1.42
C PHE A 63 -15.30 9.96 0.64
N LYS A 64 -15.40 11.27 0.88
CA LYS A 64 -16.17 12.18 0.04
C LYS A 64 -15.61 12.23 -1.38
N ALA A 65 -14.30 12.34 -1.56
CA ALA A 65 -13.67 12.33 -2.89
C ALA A 65 -13.94 11.03 -3.65
N LEU A 66 -13.90 9.88 -2.96
CA LEU A 66 -14.28 8.59 -3.56
C LEU A 66 -15.74 8.61 -4.03
N ARG A 67 -16.66 9.04 -3.16
CA ARG A 67 -18.10 9.12 -3.45
C ARG A 67 -18.40 10.06 -4.62
N ASP A 68 -17.78 11.23 -4.63
CA ASP A 68 -17.95 12.24 -5.69
C ASP A 68 -17.45 11.73 -7.06
N CYS A 69 -16.63 10.69 -7.08
CA CYS A 69 -16.15 9.99 -8.29
C CYS A 69 -16.88 8.65 -8.56
N GLY A 70 -17.98 8.36 -7.85
CA GLY A 70 -18.74 7.12 -8.01
C GLY A 70 -17.97 5.86 -7.58
N ILE A 71 -16.95 6.00 -6.72
CA ILE A 71 -16.15 4.88 -6.23
C ILE A 71 -16.83 4.28 -5.00
N GLU A 72 -16.97 2.95 -5.00
CA GLU A 72 -17.55 2.17 -3.90
C GLU A 72 -16.43 1.51 -3.07
N PRO A 73 -16.02 2.11 -1.94
CA PRO A 73 -14.97 1.54 -1.10
C PRO A 73 -15.48 0.40 -0.22
N TYR A 74 -14.64 -0.59 0.00
CA TYR A 74 -14.79 -1.58 1.07
C TYR A 74 -13.47 -1.68 1.85
N VAL A 75 -13.49 -1.33 3.12
CA VAL A 75 -12.27 -1.24 3.93
C VAL A 75 -12.06 -2.54 4.71
N ILE A 76 -10.84 -3.09 4.68
CA ILE A 76 -10.47 -4.22 5.53
C ILE A 76 -9.36 -3.76 6.46
N ILE A 77 -9.53 -4.01 7.75
CA ILE A 77 -8.60 -3.60 8.80
C ILE A 77 -7.96 -4.85 9.38
N ASP A 78 -6.64 -4.84 9.57
CA ASP A 78 -5.92 -5.93 10.22
C ASP A 78 -6.39 -6.13 11.66
N GLY A 79 -6.39 -7.39 12.09
CA GLY A 79 -6.57 -7.82 13.46
C GLY A 79 -5.26 -7.96 14.21
N GLY A 80 -5.07 -9.14 14.81
CA GLY A 80 -3.84 -9.55 15.45
C GLY A 80 -2.76 -9.96 14.44
N SER A 81 -1.58 -10.24 14.96
CA SER A 81 -0.50 -10.82 14.18
C SER A 81 -0.62 -12.34 14.14
N ASP A 82 0.01 -12.95 13.14
CA ASP A 82 0.10 -14.40 13.01
C ASP A 82 0.67 -15.05 14.29
N PHE A 83 0.13 -16.21 14.66
CA PHE A 83 0.46 -16.91 15.90
C PHE A 83 1.81 -17.64 15.86
N SER A 84 2.45 -17.72 14.67
CA SER A 84 3.66 -18.52 14.48
C SER A 84 4.97 -17.83 14.87
N ASP A 85 4.91 -16.69 15.57
CA ASP A 85 6.05 -15.84 15.99
C ASP A 85 7.00 -15.38 14.86
N LYS A 86 6.73 -15.74 13.59
CA LYS A 86 7.57 -15.37 12.44
C LYS A 86 7.76 -13.86 12.30
N LYS A 87 6.75 -13.08 12.66
CA LYS A 87 6.80 -11.61 12.65
C LYS A 87 7.16 -10.99 14.00
N PHE A 88 7.42 -11.79 15.04
CA PHE A 88 7.68 -11.29 16.39
C PHE A 88 8.82 -10.27 16.43
N GLU A 89 9.95 -10.58 15.80
CA GLU A 89 11.09 -9.66 15.74
C GLU A 89 10.74 -8.35 15.01
N THR A 90 9.96 -8.42 13.94
CA THR A 90 9.48 -7.24 13.21
C THR A 90 8.55 -6.40 14.08
N LEU A 91 7.64 -7.03 14.83
CA LEU A 91 6.75 -6.34 15.78
C LEU A 91 7.53 -5.69 16.92
N ARG A 92 8.51 -6.39 17.48
CA ARG A 92 9.39 -5.90 18.54
C ARG A 92 10.20 -4.68 18.05
N GLN A 93 10.78 -4.76 16.86
CA GLN A 93 11.50 -3.64 16.25
C GLN A 93 10.59 -2.43 16.01
N ARG A 94 9.37 -2.64 15.52
CA ARG A 94 8.37 -1.57 15.33
C ARG A 94 7.96 -0.94 16.67
N ALA A 95 7.75 -1.75 17.71
CA ALA A 95 7.44 -1.26 19.05
C ALA A 95 8.59 -0.42 19.62
N GLN A 96 9.84 -0.90 19.51
CA GLN A 96 11.02 -0.16 19.95
C GLN A 96 11.19 1.16 19.17
N SER A 97 10.97 1.12 17.85
CA SER A 97 11.01 2.32 17.01
C SER A 97 9.98 3.36 17.45
N ARG A 98 8.74 2.94 17.74
CA ARG A 98 7.70 3.84 18.27
C ARG A 98 8.07 4.43 19.63
N ILE A 99 8.65 3.65 20.54
CA ILE A 99 9.13 4.13 21.84
C ILE A 99 10.21 5.20 21.65
N ASN A 100 11.17 4.95 20.75
CA ASN A 100 12.23 5.90 20.46
C ASN A 100 11.70 7.19 19.81
N GLN A 101 10.77 7.09 18.86
CA GLN A 101 10.11 8.24 18.24
C GLN A 101 9.35 9.07 19.28
N ALA A 102 8.56 8.43 20.14
CA ALA A 102 7.83 9.10 21.21
C ALA A 102 8.78 9.81 22.19
N LYS A 103 9.89 9.17 22.56
CA LYS A 103 10.93 9.78 23.40
C LYS A 103 11.52 11.02 22.73
N ASN A 104 11.91 10.92 21.46
CA ASN A 104 12.48 12.04 20.72
C ASN A 104 11.50 13.22 20.60
N LEU A 105 10.23 12.93 20.30
CA LEU A 105 9.14 13.92 20.30
C LEU A 105 9.02 14.63 21.66
N SER A 106 9.05 13.86 22.77
CA SER A 106 8.97 14.44 24.12
C SER A 106 10.16 15.33 24.49
N MET A 107 11.32 15.12 23.86
CA MET A 107 12.51 15.95 24.02
C MET A 107 12.52 17.18 23.11
N GLY A 108 11.43 17.43 22.35
CA GLY A 108 11.34 18.55 21.41
C GLY A 108 12.08 18.34 20.09
N LEU A 109 12.57 17.12 19.81
CA LEU A 109 13.17 16.81 18.52
C LEU A 109 12.07 16.71 17.45
N ARG A 110 12.38 17.20 16.25
CA ARG A 110 11.48 17.14 15.09
C ARG A 110 11.44 15.74 14.51
N GLU A 111 10.67 14.86 15.14
CA GLU A 111 10.32 13.54 14.61
C GLU A 111 8.90 13.56 14.05
N ARG A 112 8.63 12.70 13.09
CA ARG A 112 7.30 12.49 12.50
C ARG A 112 7.09 11.00 12.30
N GLY A 113 5.84 10.55 12.21
CA GLY A 113 5.54 9.15 11.95
C GLY A 113 4.86 8.42 13.10
N LEU A 114 4.65 9.09 14.24
CA LEU A 114 3.99 8.48 15.39
C LEU A 114 2.47 8.63 15.28
N LEU A 115 1.75 7.52 15.32
CA LEU A 115 0.29 7.52 15.32
C LEU A 115 -0.25 7.58 16.76
N PRO A 116 -1.32 8.35 17.01
CA PRO A 116 -2.04 8.34 18.28
C PRO A 116 -2.65 6.98 18.59
N VAL A 117 -2.80 6.68 19.88
CA VAL A 117 -3.29 5.37 20.37
C VAL A 117 -4.67 5.02 19.83
N PHE A 118 -5.58 6.00 19.71
CA PHE A 118 -6.98 5.75 19.31
C PHE A 118 -7.25 5.94 17.82
N ILE A 119 -6.22 6.10 16.99
CA ILE A 119 -6.39 6.39 15.56
C ILE A 119 -7.25 5.34 14.83
N LYS A 120 -7.07 4.05 15.16
CA LYS A 120 -7.82 2.93 14.57
C LYS A 120 -9.30 2.98 15.00
N GLN A 121 -9.57 3.33 16.25
CA GLN A 121 -10.91 3.44 16.82
C GLN A 121 -11.66 4.62 16.20
N VAL A 122 -11.02 5.79 16.13
CA VAL A 122 -11.57 6.97 15.46
C VAL A 122 -11.84 6.67 13.99
N PHE A 123 -10.90 6.05 13.29
CA PHE A 123 -11.10 5.65 11.90
C PHE A 123 -12.34 4.76 11.72
N LYS A 124 -12.53 3.74 12.56
CA LYS A 124 -13.73 2.87 12.53
C LYS A 124 -15.02 3.63 12.84
N GLN A 125 -14.99 4.57 13.79
CA GLN A 125 -16.15 5.41 14.12
C GLN A 125 -16.55 6.29 12.94
N VAL A 126 -15.58 6.91 12.26
CA VAL A 126 -15.82 7.73 11.06
C VAL A 126 -16.31 6.88 9.90
N LEU A 127 -15.75 5.69 9.66
CA LEU A 127 -16.29 4.77 8.65
C LEU A 127 -17.77 4.43 8.92
N SER A 128 -18.11 4.18 10.18
CA SER A 128 -19.47 3.87 10.61
C SER A 128 -20.41 5.07 10.40
N SER A 129 -19.99 6.29 10.76
CA SER A 129 -20.79 7.51 10.58
C SER A 129 -21.03 7.83 9.10
N LEU A 130 -20.02 7.62 8.26
CA LEU A 130 -20.09 7.80 6.80
C LEU A 130 -20.81 6.67 6.07
N LYS A 131 -21.20 5.60 6.78
CA LYS A 131 -21.78 4.36 6.24
C LYS A 131 -20.89 3.68 5.18
N VAL A 132 -19.58 3.78 5.36
CA VAL A 132 -18.61 3.04 4.54
C VAL A 132 -18.52 1.61 5.06
N PRO A 133 -18.73 0.58 4.23
CA PRO A 133 -18.66 -0.80 4.69
C PRO A 133 -17.21 -1.17 5.02
N PHE A 134 -17.02 -1.84 6.16
CA PHE A 134 -15.71 -2.34 6.56
C PHE A 134 -15.78 -3.65 7.31
N ALA A 135 -14.69 -4.42 7.25
CA ALA A 135 -14.48 -5.63 8.04
C ALA A 135 -13.19 -5.50 8.87
N HIS A 136 -13.16 -6.16 10.02
CA HIS A 136 -11.97 -6.28 10.86
C HIS A 136 -11.57 -7.75 10.90
N CYS A 137 -10.39 -8.07 10.37
CA CYS A 137 -9.88 -9.43 10.37
C CYS A 137 -9.51 -9.89 11.78
N ILE A 138 -9.43 -11.20 11.97
CA ILE A 138 -8.91 -11.80 13.21
C ILE A 138 -7.39 -11.66 13.26
N PHE A 139 -6.74 -11.91 12.12
CA PHE A 139 -5.30 -11.77 11.91
C PHE A 139 -5.02 -10.72 10.82
N GLU A 140 -3.93 -10.88 10.07
CA GLU A 140 -3.56 -10.01 8.95
C GLU A 140 -4.60 -10.06 7.82
N ALA A 141 -4.79 -8.93 7.15
CA ALA A 141 -5.81 -8.76 6.13
C ALA A 141 -5.30 -8.96 4.70
N ASP A 142 -3.99 -9.03 4.45
CA ASP A 142 -3.41 -9.01 3.09
C ASP A 142 -4.04 -10.04 2.15
N GLN A 143 -4.15 -11.29 2.62
CA GLN A 143 -4.74 -12.38 1.85
C GLN A 143 -6.24 -12.20 1.64
N GLU A 144 -6.96 -11.71 2.65
CA GLU A 144 -8.41 -11.44 2.56
C GLU A 144 -8.70 -10.28 1.59
N ILE A 145 -7.88 -9.23 1.64
CA ILE A 145 -7.91 -8.09 0.72
C ILE A 145 -7.68 -8.57 -0.71
N ALA A 146 -6.61 -9.31 -0.96
CA ALA A 146 -6.28 -9.82 -2.29
C ALA A 146 -7.37 -10.76 -2.83
N SER A 147 -7.90 -11.65 -1.99
CA SER A 147 -8.93 -12.62 -2.35
C SER A 147 -10.26 -11.92 -2.66
N LEU A 148 -10.66 -10.94 -1.85
CA LEU A 148 -11.89 -10.18 -2.06
C LEU A 148 -11.81 -9.33 -3.33
N ALA A 149 -10.70 -8.63 -3.54
CA ALA A 149 -10.45 -7.84 -4.73
C ALA A 149 -10.51 -8.68 -6.01
N GLN A 150 -9.91 -9.89 -5.98
CA GLN A 150 -9.98 -10.83 -7.09
C GLN A 150 -11.42 -11.31 -7.34
N ARG A 151 -12.18 -11.64 -6.29
CA ARG A 151 -13.58 -12.09 -6.40
C ARG A 151 -14.49 -10.99 -6.96
N TRP A 152 -14.31 -9.75 -6.53
CA TRP A 152 -15.11 -8.61 -6.98
C TRP A 152 -14.59 -7.96 -8.25
N LYS A 153 -13.45 -8.44 -8.78
CA LYS A 153 -12.79 -7.90 -9.98
C LYS A 153 -12.53 -6.40 -9.86
N CYS A 154 -12.10 -5.96 -8.69
CA CYS A 154 -11.83 -4.58 -8.38
C CYS A 154 -10.41 -4.40 -7.83
N PRO A 155 -9.79 -3.22 -8.00
CA PRO A 155 -8.43 -3.02 -7.54
C PRO A 155 -8.31 -2.95 -6.02
N VAL A 156 -7.08 -3.12 -5.54
CA VAL A 156 -6.69 -2.85 -4.14
C VAL A 156 -6.03 -1.47 -4.05
N LEU A 157 -6.35 -0.71 -3.01
CA LEU A 157 -5.68 0.54 -2.65
C LEU A 157 -4.89 0.35 -1.34
N SER A 158 -3.55 0.45 -1.43
CA SER A 158 -2.61 0.39 -0.31
C SER A 158 -1.25 0.98 -0.73
N ASN A 159 -0.29 1.05 0.18
CA ASN A 159 1.14 1.20 -0.09
C ASN A 159 1.94 -0.03 0.36
N ASP A 160 1.28 -1.13 0.76
CA ASP A 160 1.98 -2.38 1.07
C ASP A 160 2.53 -3.03 -0.20
N SER A 161 3.82 -3.35 -0.19
CA SER A 161 4.48 -3.94 -1.36
C SER A 161 4.11 -5.40 -1.58
N ASP A 162 3.50 -6.07 -0.61
CA ASP A 162 3.01 -7.44 -0.79
C ASP A 162 1.92 -7.52 -1.88
N PHE A 163 1.16 -6.44 -2.09
CA PHE A 163 0.16 -6.34 -3.18
C PHE A 163 0.75 -6.27 -4.59
N TYR A 164 2.06 -6.03 -4.74
CA TYR A 164 2.72 -6.20 -6.02
C TYR A 164 2.91 -7.68 -6.40
N ILE A 165 2.92 -8.58 -5.41
CA ILE A 165 3.12 -10.02 -5.59
C ILE A 165 1.79 -10.74 -5.82
N PHE A 166 0.73 -10.30 -5.13
CA PHE A 166 -0.61 -10.85 -5.34
C PHE A 166 -1.09 -10.65 -6.78
N ALA A 167 -1.60 -11.72 -7.39
CA ALA A 167 -2.10 -11.71 -8.76
C ALA A 167 -3.52 -11.10 -8.85
N ILE A 168 -3.66 -9.83 -8.48
CA ILE A 168 -4.93 -9.09 -8.52
C ILE A 168 -5.19 -8.60 -9.95
N GLN A 169 -6.18 -9.18 -10.62
CA GLN A 169 -6.44 -8.92 -12.04
C GLN A 169 -6.82 -7.45 -12.34
N ALA A 170 -7.63 -6.84 -11.47
CA ALA A 170 -8.04 -5.45 -11.61
C ALA A 170 -6.92 -4.45 -11.27
N GLY A 171 -5.83 -4.95 -10.70
CA GLY A 171 -4.62 -4.20 -10.40
C GLY A 171 -4.54 -3.71 -8.96
N PHE A 172 -3.42 -3.04 -8.70
CA PHE A 172 -3.09 -2.41 -7.43
C PHE A 172 -2.91 -0.91 -7.67
N LEU A 173 -3.47 -0.10 -6.79
CA LEU A 173 -3.40 1.36 -6.79
C LEU A 173 -2.51 1.79 -5.62
N PRO A 174 -1.25 2.18 -5.86
CA PRO A 174 -0.40 2.70 -4.80
C PRO A 174 -0.99 4.01 -4.25
N MET A 175 -1.26 4.06 -2.95
CA MET A 175 -1.81 5.24 -2.29
C MET A 175 -0.90 6.48 -2.45
N SER A 176 0.42 6.29 -2.55
CA SER A 176 1.39 7.37 -2.84
C SER A 176 1.12 8.11 -4.16
N HIS A 177 0.50 7.44 -5.13
CA HIS A 177 0.14 8.02 -6.42
C HIS A 177 -1.36 8.35 -6.52
N PHE A 178 -2.15 8.06 -5.50
CA PHE A 178 -3.60 8.23 -5.53
C PHE A 178 -3.98 9.67 -5.17
N GLN A 179 -4.17 10.52 -6.18
CA GLN A 179 -4.34 11.97 -6.02
C GLN A 179 -5.77 12.36 -5.66
N TRP A 180 -6.30 11.81 -4.56
CA TRP A 180 -7.69 12.01 -4.13
C TRP A 180 -8.03 13.47 -3.81
N GLN A 181 -7.05 14.28 -3.41
CA GLN A 181 -7.21 15.73 -3.20
C GLN A 181 -7.36 16.52 -4.51
N ASN A 182 -6.87 15.96 -5.62
CA ASN A 182 -6.91 16.57 -6.96
C ASN A 182 -7.98 15.90 -7.84
N ALA A 183 -9.07 15.42 -7.22
CA ALA A 183 -10.19 14.86 -7.95
C ALA A 183 -10.64 15.85 -9.04
N SER A 184 -10.47 15.46 -10.30
CA SER A 184 -10.54 16.38 -11.43
C SER A 184 -11.97 16.44 -11.94
N VAL A 185 -12.47 17.68 -12.13
CA VAL A 185 -13.65 17.98 -12.95
C VAL A 185 -13.13 18.34 -14.34
N GLN A 186 -13.16 17.42 -15.30
CA GLN A 186 -12.87 17.83 -16.68
C GLN A 186 -14.11 18.53 -17.25
N GLY A 187 -13.96 19.78 -17.70
CA GLY A 187 -15.06 20.58 -18.28
C GLY A 187 -15.75 19.98 -19.53
N TRP A 188 -15.24 18.87 -20.06
CA TRP A 188 -15.78 18.14 -21.21
C TRP A 188 -16.37 16.76 -20.85
N SER A 189 -16.22 16.31 -19.60
CA SER A 189 -16.74 15.02 -19.11
C SER A 189 -17.53 15.27 -17.82
N PRO A 190 -18.83 14.92 -17.76
CA PRO A 190 -19.69 15.25 -16.61
C PRO A 190 -19.38 14.45 -15.33
N GLN A 191 -18.29 13.69 -15.28
CA GLN A 191 -18.01 12.75 -14.19
C GLN A 191 -16.58 12.91 -13.65
N ASN A 192 -16.50 13.15 -12.35
CA ASN A 192 -15.24 13.31 -11.61
C ASN A 192 -14.44 12.00 -11.62
N TYR A 193 -13.12 12.11 -11.56
CA TYR A 193 -12.21 10.98 -11.38
C TYR A 193 -11.04 11.35 -10.49
N ILE A 194 -10.40 10.32 -9.92
CA ILE A 194 -9.16 10.46 -9.18
C ILE A 194 -7.99 10.06 -10.09
N PRO A 195 -7.07 10.98 -10.41
CA PRO A 195 -5.83 10.62 -11.08
C PRO A 195 -4.99 9.71 -10.18
N CYS A 196 -4.55 8.57 -10.71
CA CYS A 196 -3.66 7.67 -9.99
C CYS A 196 -2.76 6.86 -10.92
N LYS A 197 -1.85 6.09 -10.33
CA LYS A 197 -1.12 5.03 -11.03
C LYS A 197 -1.75 3.67 -10.74
N ARG A 198 -1.73 2.78 -11.73
CA ARG A 198 -2.18 1.39 -11.60
C ARG A 198 -1.06 0.44 -11.97
N TYR A 199 -0.80 -0.48 -11.05
CA TYR A 199 0.07 -1.64 -11.22
C TYR A 199 -0.73 -2.88 -11.60
N THR A 200 -0.14 -3.75 -12.42
CA THR A 200 -0.62 -5.12 -12.62
C THR A 200 0.57 -6.07 -12.64
N THR A 201 0.40 -7.31 -12.19
CA THR A 201 1.46 -8.31 -12.31
C THR A 201 1.89 -8.51 -13.77
N THR A 202 0.97 -8.31 -14.73
CA THR A 202 1.26 -8.43 -16.16
C THR A 202 2.26 -7.38 -16.65
N SER A 203 2.12 -6.10 -16.22
CA SER A 203 3.08 -5.06 -16.60
C SER A 203 4.47 -5.34 -16.02
N PHE A 204 4.54 -5.80 -14.77
CA PHE A 204 5.79 -6.20 -14.14
C PHE A 204 6.45 -7.42 -14.80
N CYS A 205 5.69 -8.50 -15.01
CA CYS A 205 6.20 -9.73 -15.61
C CYS A 205 6.76 -9.50 -17.01
N ARG A 206 6.12 -8.62 -17.79
CA ARG A 206 6.61 -8.22 -19.12
C ARG A 206 7.92 -7.44 -19.04
N GLN A 207 8.06 -6.55 -18.05
CA GLN A 207 9.25 -5.71 -17.91
C GLN A 207 10.47 -6.52 -17.41
N VAL A 208 10.24 -7.41 -16.44
CA VAL A 208 11.29 -8.19 -15.76
C VAL A 208 11.50 -9.56 -16.43
N ASN A 209 10.69 -9.90 -17.43
CA ASN A 209 10.71 -11.19 -18.12
C ASN A 209 10.63 -12.41 -17.16
N ILE A 210 9.71 -12.34 -16.20
CA ILE A 210 9.47 -13.40 -15.22
C ILE A 210 8.10 -14.05 -15.43
N ASN A 211 8.01 -15.36 -15.22
CA ASN A 211 6.72 -16.04 -15.19
C ASN A 211 5.94 -15.60 -13.94
N ARG A 212 4.68 -15.19 -14.12
CA ARG A 212 3.80 -14.73 -13.05
C ARG A 212 3.67 -15.73 -11.89
N GLN A 213 3.77 -17.05 -12.15
CA GLN A 213 3.72 -18.08 -11.11
C GLN A 213 4.94 -18.06 -10.18
N LEU A 214 6.04 -17.42 -10.59
CA LEU A 214 7.28 -17.31 -9.82
C LEU A 214 7.36 -16.04 -8.98
N LEU A 215 6.36 -15.15 -9.02
CA LEU A 215 6.36 -13.93 -8.20
C LEU A 215 6.48 -14.20 -6.69
N PRO A 216 5.85 -15.22 -6.10
CA PRO A 216 6.07 -15.55 -4.68
C PRO A 216 7.50 -15.98 -4.38
N VAL A 217 8.14 -16.70 -5.31
CA VAL A 217 9.55 -17.12 -5.18
C VAL A 217 10.46 -15.90 -5.27
N PHE A 218 10.21 -15.01 -6.22
CA PHE A 218 10.91 -13.73 -6.34
C PHE A 218 10.80 -12.91 -5.04
N ALA A 219 9.61 -12.82 -4.45
CA ALA A 219 9.39 -12.11 -3.19
C ALA A 219 10.17 -12.73 -2.01
N ALA A 220 10.22 -14.06 -1.93
CA ALA A 220 10.98 -14.76 -0.89
C ALA A 220 12.49 -14.57 -1.05
N ILE A 221 12.98 -14.54 -2.29
CA ILE A 221 14.39 -14.27 -2.62
C ILE A 221 14.79 -12.83 -2.28
N ALA A 222 13.96 -11.85 -2.66
CA ALA A 222 14.18 -10.43 -2.36
C ALA A 222 14.13 -10.14 -0.86
N GLY A 223 13.43 -10.97 -0.10
CA GLY A 223 13.18 -10.81 1.32
C GLY A 223 11.83 -10.14 1.56
N ASN A 224 11.01 -10.79 2.38
CA ASN A 224 9.69 -10.30 2.78
C ASN A 224 9.50 -10.48 4.29
N ASP A 225 8.31 -10.17 4.79
CA ASP A 225 8.01 -10.24 6.23
C ASP A 225 8.12 -11.67 6.83
N TYR A 226 8.17 -12.72 6.01
CA TYR A 226 8.24 -14.12 6.42
C TYR A 226 9.61 -14.77 6.20
N VAL A 227 10.33 -14.35 5.15
CA VAL A 227 11.60 -14.95 4.74
C VAL A 227 12.65 -13.86 4.56
N ASN A 228 13.77 -14.00 5.26
CA ASN A 228 14.94 -13.14 5.07
C ASN A 228 16.18 -14.01 4.94
N LEU A 229 16.61 -14.23 3.70
CA LEU A 229 17.70 -15.15 3.38
C LEU A 229 19.04 -14.74 3.99
N VAL A 230 19.30 -13.43 4.13
CA VAL A 230 20.50 -12.91 4.82
C VAL A 230 20.50 -13.35 6.28
N LYS A 231 19.38 -13.18 6.99
CA LYS A 231 19.24 -13.64 8.40
C LYS A 231 19.31 -15.16 8.52
N MET A 232 18.90 -15.89 7.49
CA MET A 232 18.97 -17.36 7.44
C MET A 232 20.35 -17.90 7.05
N GLY A 233 21.35 -17.04 6.82
CA GLY A 233 22.72 -17.47 6.47
C GLY A 233 22.94 -17.74 4.98
N PHE A 234 22.00 -17.36 4.12
CA PHE A 234 22.07 -17.48 2.66
C PHE A 234 22.09 -16.09 1.99
N PRO A 235 23.14 -15.27 2.18
CA PRO A 235 23.21 -13.97 1.53
C PRO A 235 23.33 -14.16 0.01
N ILE A 236 22.30 -13.73 -0.72
CA ILE A 236 22.38 -13.65 -2.18
C ILE A 236 23.08 -12.34 -2.52
N LYS A 237 24.31 -12.45 -3.03
CA LYS A 237 24.94 -11.33 -3.73
C LYS A 237 24.39 -11.31 -5.13
N PHE A 238 23.60 -10.30 -5.46
CA PHE A 238 23.42 -9.93 -6.86
C PHE A 238 24.80 -9.43 -7.32
N GLU A 239 25.60 -10.30 -7.93
CA GLU A 239 26.83 -9.85 -8.58
C GLU A 239 26.41 -8.92 -9.73
N ASP A 240 26.83 -7.65 -9.64
CA ASP A 240 26.73 -6.67 -10.72
C ASP A 240 27.41 -7.25 -11.95
N SER A 241 26.65 -7.93 -12.79
CA SER A 241 27.14 -8.52 -14.02
C SER A 241 26.23 -8.11 -15.17
N LEU A 242 26.76 -7.09 -15.85
CA LEU A 242 26.62 -6.78 -17.27
C LEU A 242 25.39 -5.95 -17.65
N SER A 243 25.70 -4.77 -18.17
CA SER A 243 24.85 -4.02 -19.10
C SER A 243 24.06 -4.99 -19.97
N MET A 244 22.74 -4.83 -20.01
CA MET A 244 21.89 -5.49 -21.00
C MET A 244 22.31 -5.01 -22.40
N GLU A 245 23.37 -5.60 -22.96
CA GLU A 245 23.70 -5.46 -24.37
C GLU A 245 22.64 -6.21 -25.16
N SER A 246 21.94 -5.45 -26.00
CA SER A 246 21.00 -5.94 -26.99
C SER A 246 21.73 -6.81 -28.02
N ASN A 247 21.76 -8.12 -27.82
CA ASN A 247 22.13 -9.07 -28.87
C ASN A 247 20.98 -9.24 -29.88
N TRP A 248 20.67 -8.17 -30.60
CA TRP A 248 19.90 -8.23 -31.84
C TRP A 248 20.85 -8.59 -32.99
N LYS A 249 21.06 -9.89 -33.23
CA LYS A 249 21.57 -10.34 -34.54
C LYS A 249 20.38 -10.71 -35.41
N ARG A 250 20.06 -9.81 -36.34
CA ARG A 250 19.30 -10.09 -37.57
C ARG A 250 19.95 -11.26 -38.30
N GLY A 251 19.30 -12.41 -38.31
CA GLY A 251 19.53 -13.42 -39.34
C GLY A 251 18.88 -12.93 -40.64
N LYS A 252 19.70 -12.48 -41.59
CA LYS A 252 19.35 -12.56 -43.02
C LYS A 252 19.63 -14.01 -43.43
N PHE A 253 18.62 -14.72 -43.92
CA PHE A 253 18.60 -15.44 -45.20
C PHE A 253 17.14 -15.76 -45.52
#